data_AF-A0A9E3F4E2-F1
#
_entry.id   AF-A0A9E3F4E2-F1
#
_cell.length_a   1.000
_cell.length_b   1.000
_cell.length_c   1.000
_cell.angle_alpha   90.00
_cell.angle_beta   90.00
_cell.angle_gamma   90.00
#
_symmetry.space_group_name_H-M   'P 1'
#
loop_
_entity.id
_entity.type
_entity.pdbx_description
1 polymer ?
#
loop_
_entity_poly.entity_id
_entity_poly.type
_entity_poly.pdbx_seq_one_letter_code
_entity_poly.pdbx_strand_id
1 'polypeptide(L)'
;MSHAYTKSVRPGDASQPPATVSTAGPDLRRHLRALGLDTAEAYRAWCRQHGFGEALTKTWQERRAERQAAEKARQEEKARAAQETHWRALGLGSAAEYEAWCRARGLHATAHRSQAQRRKEREMAAGERAGAALAGARQQHRRPEYALQALHDGTADVGALKTPYLQNIAATFAATPDPGVRDALLRLLLCAHRRAGLLRLEPAFPHLGPQPGNTFIEGLAALARHHRDWRQAPEDWRPDSHNAHRQFGALARHLLARYAVPAFFDAAWCEGDTPEGDTHRAWFIHIGQGRNIRTAPGLPLALSKRAAHLLPSAPAALPIEAALRWAQVKALGGDESLIRALLGTRLGHTFGHEEFWTSVLHFFLNHPMLDPACVGPMVDYIHHVKFVPRDDTGQPAEPDLSMKGRSPLALGRRVDEWHRELARETRRPPLEWAPSGIGGFRSPPAPDEEGEAWVWTVTELRTAAELTAEGKAMHHCVGSYARSCAKGQKSIWSLGVEDARTGLRRRVLTVEVHNARRLVVQARGRCNKAPGDRRASARLGAAPHWLAQWARQEGLTVATYV
;
A
#
# COMPACT_ATOMS: atom_id res chain seq x y z
N MET A 1 -30.72 -37.25 96.88
CA MET A 1 -30.89 -38.65 96.39
C MET A 1 -30.45 -38.67 94.94
N SER A 2 -29.36 -39.30 94.48
CA SER A 2 -28.31 -40.10 95.09
C SER A 2 -27.01 -39.86 94.32
N HIS A 3 -25.94 -39.89 95.11
CA HIS A 3 -24.50 -39.92 94.86
C HIS A 3 -23.92 -40.07 93.45
N ALA A 4 -22.91 -39.25 93.22
CA ALA A 4 -21.77 -39.50 92.34
C ALA A 4 -20.91 -40.67 92.85
N TYR A 5 -20.33 -41.45 91.93
CA TYR A 5 -19.06 -42.15 92.16
C TYR A 5 -18.37 -42.51 90.84
N THR A 6 -17.11 -42.09 90.72
CA THR A 6 -16.12 -42.42 89.68
C THR A 6 -15.62 -43.86 89.74
N LYS A 7 -15.29 -44.49 88.60
CA LYS A 7 -14.08 -45.33 88.48
C LYS A 7 -13.59 -45.53 87.04
N SER A 8 -12.26 -45.65 86.97
CA SER A 8 -11.29 -45.58 85.87
C SER A 8 -11.10 -46.90 85.07
N VAL A 9 -10.18 -46.83 84.07
CA VAL A 9 -9.38 -47.87 83.36
C VAL A 9 -9.84 -48.06 81.89
N ARG A 10 -9.06 -47.91 80.79
CA ARG A 10 -7.60 -47.93 80.47
C ARG A 10 -7.33 -47.19 79.13
N PRO A 11 -6.07 -46.82 78.80
CA PRO A 11 -5.72 -46.09 77.58
C PRO A 11 -5.51 -47.04 76.39
N GLY A 12 -5.92 -46.62 75.19
CA GLY A 12 -5.84 -47.46 74.00
C GLY A 12 -6.00 -46.68 72.72
N ASP A 13 -4.85 -46.25 72.22
CA ASP A 13 -4.47 -46.07 70.83
C ASP A 13 -4.84 -44.78 70.08
N ALA A 14 -3.76 -44.08 69.72
CA ALA A 14 -3.75 -42.85 68.97
C ALA A 14 -4.16 -43.12 67.51
N SER A 15 -5.04 -42.26 67.01
CA SER A 15 -5.36 -42.19 65.59
C SER A 15 -4.09 -41.92 64.76
N GLN A 16 -3.68 -42.92 63.96
CA GLN A 16 -2.62 -42.73 62.96
C GLN A 16 -3.12 -41.82 61.83
N PRO A 17 -2.30 -40.85 61.35
CA PRO A 17 -2.68 -39.96 60.27
C PRO A 17 -2.68 -40.67 58.89
N PRO A 18 -3.42 -40.16 57.90
CA PRO A 18 -3.54 -40.77 56.59
C PRO A 18 -2.21 -40.73 55.83
N ALA A 19 -1.78 -41.88 55.35
CA ALA A 19 -0.53 -42.04 54.63
C ALA A 19 -0.55 -41.30 53.28
N THR A 20 0.33 -40.31 53.13
CA THR A 20 0.72 -39.74 51.83
C THR A 20 1.66 -40.72 51.09
N VAL A 21 1.90 -40.49 49.79
CA VAL A 21 2.62 -41.35 48.81
C VAL A 21 4.03 -41.86 49.24
N SER A 22 4.52 -41.44 50.40
CA SER A 22 5.80 -41.85 50.99
C SER A 22 5.84 -43.28 51.55
N THR A 23 4.70 -43.96 51.79
CA THR A 23 4.68 -45.34 52.34
C THR A 23 4.30 -46.43 51.34
N ALA A 24 3.98 -46.08 50.09
CA ALA A 24 3.68 -47.04 49.04
C ALA A 24 4.97 -47.63 48.44
N GLY A 25 5.09 -48.97 48.42
CA GLY A 25 6.21 -49.66 47.78
C GLY A 25 6.37 -49.28 46.29
N PRO A 26 7.60 -49.35 45.73
CA PRO A 26 7.91 -48.90 44.36
C PRO A 26 7.01 -49.51 43.27
N ASP A 27 6.56 -50.75 43.47
CA ASP A 27 5.66 -51.45 42.54
C ASP A 27 4.25 -50.85 42.48
N LEU A 28 3.70 -50.40 43.60
CA LEU A 28 2.39 -49.74 43.63
C LEU A 28 2.45 -48.39 42.93
N ARG A 29 3.52 -47.60 43.15
CA ARG A 29 3.72 -46.32 42.47
C ARG A 29 3.87 -46.46 40.95
N ARG A 30 4.48 -47.55 40.46
CA ARG A 30 4.56 -47.84 39.02
C ARG A 30 3.19 -48.18 38.42
N HIS A 31 2.38 -48.94 39.16
CA HIS A 31 1.02 -49.30 38.74
C HIS A 31 0.08 -48.10 38.69
N LEU A 32 0.09 -47.26 39.73
CA LEU A 32 -0.68 -46.00 39.78
C LEU A 32 -0.38 -45.09 38.59
N ARG A 33 0.91 -44.89 38.27
CA ARG A 33 1.33 -44.13 37.08
C ARG A 33 0.88 -44.76 35.76
N ALA A 34 0.84 -46.09 35.65
CA ALA A 34 0.34 -46.76 34.44
C ALA A 34 -1.16 -46.52 34.20
N LEU A 35 -1.93 -46.29 35.27
CA LEU A 35 -3.34 -45.90 35.23
C LEU A 35 -3.54 -44.38 35.09
N GLY A 36 -2.47 -43.58 35.16
CA GLY A 36 -2.54 -42.11 35.11
C GLY A 36 -3.01 -41.46 36.41
N LEU A 37 -2.81 -42.14 37.56
CA LEU A 37 -3.26 -41.67 38.87
C LEU A 37 -2.06 -41.39 39.77
N ASP A 38 -2.12 -40.28 40.49
CA ASP A 38 -0.99 -39.79 41.30
C ASP A 38 -1.12 -40.11 42.79
N THR A 39 -2.31 -40.51 43.26
CA THR A 39 -2.57 -40.78 44.68
C THR A 39 -3.30 -42.11 44.92
N ALA A 40 -3.07 -42.72 46.08
CA ALA A 40 -3.76 -43.93 46.50
C ALA A 40 -5.27 -43.70 46.71
N GLU A 41 -5.66 -42.49 47.07
CA GLU A 41 -7.07 -42.08 47.21
C GLU A 41 -7.76 -41.98 45.84
N ALA A 42 -7.10 -41.37 44.84
CA ALA A 42 -7.58 -41.34 43.46
C ALA A 42 -7.73 -42.75 42.88
N TYR A 43 -6.83 -43.67 43.23
CA TYR A 43 -6.93 -45.07 42.85
C TYR A 43 -8.09 -45.80 43.49
N ARG A 44 -8.33 -45.64 44.79
CA ARG A 44 -9.51 -46.23 45.45
C ARG A 44 -10.81 -45.71 44.84
N ALA A 45 -10.89 -44.39 44.56
CA ALA A 45 -12.04 -43.80 43.89
C ALA A 45 -12.23 -44.33 42.46
N TRP A 46 -11.15 -44.44 41.69
CA TRP A 46 -11.18 -45.01 40.34
C TRP A 46 -11.62 -46.48 40.34
N CYS A 47 -11.11 -47.28 41.28
CA CYS A 47 -11.52 -48.68 41.45
C CYS A 47 -13.01 -48.80 41.76
N ARG A 48 -13.55 -47.99 42.69
CA ARG A 48 -15.01 -47.95 42.97
C ARG A 48 -15.83 -47.62 41.73
N GLN A 49 -15.39 -46.62 40.96
CA GLN A 49 -16.09 -46.18 39.76
C GLN A 49 -16.10 -47.24 38.65
N HIS A 50 -15.05 -48.05 38.56
CA HIS A 50 -14.87 -49.06 37.51
C HIS A 50 -15.17 -50.50 37.98
N GLY A 51 -15.68 -50.68 39.21
CA GLY A 51 -16.09 -51.98 39.75
C GLY A 51 -14.94 -52.89 40.23
N PHE A 52 -13.77 -52.34 40.52
CA PHE A 52 -12.62 -53.07 41.08
C PHE A 52 -12.54 -52.92 42.61
N GLY A 53 -12.00 -53.92 43.31
CA GLY A 53 -11.81 -53.85 44.77
C GLY A 53 -10.79 -52.77 45.18
N GLU A 54 -10.98 -52.14 46.33
CA GLU A 54 -10.20 -50.95 46.77
C GLU A 54 -8.85 -51.27 47.44
N ALA A 55 -8.52 -52.55 47.60
CA ALA A 55 -7.27 -52.97 48.23
C ALA A 55 -6.04 -52.46 47.45
N LEU A 56 -5.05 -51.92 48.16
CA LEU A 56 -3.79 -51.42 47.54
C LEU A 56 -2.83 -52.57 47.18
N THR A 57 -2.97 -53.70 47.86
CA THR A 57 -2.30 -54.97 47.54
C THR A 57 -3.18 -55.77 46.59
N LYS A 58 -2.71 -55.91 45.35
CA LYS A 58 -3.44 -56.56 44.26
C LYS A 58 -2.59 -57.66 43.66
N THR A 59 -3.24 -58.75 43.28
CA THR A 59 -2.61 -59.80 42.47
C THR A 59 -2.25 -59.23 41.10
N TRP A 60 -1.31 -59.88 40.41
CA TRP A 60 -0.92 -59.48 39.06
C TRP A 60 -2.10 -59.54 38.06
N GLN A 61 -3.02 -60.48 38.24
CA GLN A 61 -4.22 -60.64 37.42
C GLN A 61 -5.18 -59.45 37.58
N GLU A 62 -5.45 -59.01 38.82
CA GLU A 62 -6.25 -57.81 39.09
C GLU A 62 -5.60 -56.55 38.49
N ARG A 63 -4.29 -56.36 38.68
CA ARG A 63 -3.56 -55.23 38.09
C ARG A 63 -3.54 -55.26 36.55
N ARG A 64 -3.64 -56.44 35.94
CA ARG A 64 -3.76 -56.57 34.48
C ARG A 64 -5.16 -56.18 34.01
N ALA A 65 -6.21 -56.62 34.70
CA ALA A 65 -7.59 -56.26 34.40
C ALA A 65 -7.83 -54.74 34.56
N GLU A 66 -7.30 -54.14 35.63
CA GLU A 66 -7.34 -52.69 35.86
C GLU A 66 -6.65 -51.92 34.72
N ARG A 67 -5.46 -52.37 34.29
CA ARG A 67 -4.76 -51.75 33.15
C ARG A 67 -5.53 -51.88 31.84
N GLN A 68 -6.19 -53.02 31.60
CA GLN A 68 -7.02 -53.21 30.42
C GLN A 68 -8.26 -52.31 30.42
N ALA A 69 -8.91 -52.14 31.58
CA ALA A 69 -10.05 -51.23 31.71
C ALA A 69 -9.63 -49.76 31.54
N ALA A 70 -8.51 -49.35 32.15
CA ALA A 70 -7.96 -48.00 31.96
C ALA A 70 -7.56 -47.75 30.50
N GLU A 71 -6.96 -48.74 29.84
CA GLU A 71 -6.61 -48.64 28.42
C GLU A 71 -7.85 -48.53 27.53
N LYS A 72 -8.89 -49.31 27.81
CA LYS A 72 -10.18 -49.22 27.11
C LYS A 72 -10.82 -47.84 27.30
N ALA A 73 -10.84 -47.31 28.52
CA ALA A 73 -11.37 -45.98 28.81
C ALA A 73 -10.60 -44.87 28.06
N ARG A 74 -9.25 -44.94 28.03
CA ARG A 74 -8.42 -44.00 27.26
C ARG A 74 -8.68 -44.08 25.76
N GLN A 75 -8.91 -45.28 25.23
CA GLN A 75 -9.24 -45.48 23.82
C GLN A 75 -10.62 -44.90 23.48
N GLU A 76 -11.61 -45.06 24.36
CA GLU A 76 -12.95 -44.48 24.21
C GLU A 76 -12.90 -42.94 24.26
N GLU A 77 -12.14 -42.36 25.20
CA GLU A 77 -11.94 -40.92 25.31
C GLU A 77 -11.25 -40.35 24.06
N LYS A 78 -10.19 -41.01 23.58
CA LYS A 78 -9.48 -40.63 22.35
C LYS A 78 -10.39 -40.73 21.13
N ALA A 79 -11.26 -41.73 21.06
CA ALA A 79 -12.24 -41.88 19.98
C ALA A 79 -13.28 -40.75 19.99
N ARG A 80 -13.80 -40.37 21.17
CA ARG A 80 -14.71 -39.23 21.35
C ARG A 80 -14.07 -37.92 20.92
N ALA A 81 -12.86 -37.62 21.40
CA ALA A 81 -12.12 -36.41 21.02
C ALA A 81 -11.83 -36.35 19.51
N ALA A 82 -11.48 -37.48 18.89
CA ALA A 82 -11.29 -37.58 17.45
C ALA A 82 -12.60 -37.35 16.66
N GLN A 83 -13.74 -37.72 17.24
CA GLN A 83 -15.06 -37.53 16.63
C GLN A 83 -15.52 -36.07 16.72
N GLU A 84 -15.35 -35.41 17.86
CA GLU A 84 -15.59 -33.97 18.02
C GLU A 84 -14.71 -33.13 17.08
N THR A 85 -13.43 -33.49 16.97
CA THR A 85 -12.50 -32.83 16.03
C THR A 85 -12.98 -32.96 14.58
N HIS A 86 -13.59 -34.10 14.23
CA HIS A 86 -14.15 -34.30 12.91
C HIS A 86 -15.41 -33.44 12.69
N TRP A 87 -16.32 -33.37 13.66
CA TRP A 87 -17.50 -32.49 13.60
C TRP A 87 -17.12 -31.02 13.43
N ARG A 88 -16.15 -30.53 14.21
CA ARG A 88 -15.63 -29.17 14.06
C ARG A 88 -15.06 -28.92 12.67
N ALA A 89 -14.36 -29.90 12.08
CA ALA A 89 -13.85 -29.79 10.72
C ALA A 89 -14.96 -29.71 9.65
N LEU A 90 -16.17 -30.20 9.96
CA LEU A 90 -17.37 -30.05 9.14
C LEU A 90 -18.17 -28.77 9.46
N GLY A 91 -17.80 -28.03 10.51
CA GLY A 91 -18.51 -26.84 10.99
C GLY A 91 -19.70 -27.13 11.91
N LEU A 92 -19.70 -28.29 12.58
CA LEU A 92 -20.79 -28.76 13.44
C LEU A 92 -20.34 -28.79 14.90
N GLY A 93 -21.20 -28.35 15.81
CA GLY A 93 -20.92 -28.21 17.24
C GLY A 93 -21.39 -29.40 18.10
N SER A 94 -22.25 -30.26 17.58
CA SER A 94 -22.87 -31.34 18.38
C SER A 94 -23.11 -32.63 17.60
N ALA A 95 -23.31 -33.73 18.33
CA ALA A 95 -23.71 -35.02 17.76
C ALA A 95 -25.05 -34.93 17.02
N ALA A 96 -26.01 -34.19 17.58
CA ALA A 96 -27.33 -33.98 16.99
C ALA A 96 -27.25 -33.22 15.64
N GLU A 97 -26.37 -32.21 15.55
CA GLU A 97 -26.10 -31.50 14.30
C GLU A 97 -25.44 -32.41 13.26
N TYR A 98 -24.53 -33.29 13.66
CA TYR A 98 -23.93 -34.28 12.77
C TYR A 98 -24.95 -35.29 12.24
N GLU A 99 -25.84 -35.80 13.10
CA GLU A 99 -26.90 -36.71 12.68
C GLU A 99 -27.90 -36.04 11.72
N ALA A 100 -28.26 -34.79 11.98
CA ALA A 100 -29.09 -33.99 11.06
C ALA A 100 -28.36 -33.76 9.72
N TRP A 101 -27.07 -33.42 9.76
CA TRP A 101 -26.24 -33.21 8.58
C TRP A 101 -26.13 -34.47 7.71
N CYS A 102 -25.96 -35.64 8.34
CA CYS A 102 -25.94 -36.94 7.67
C CYS A 102 -27.30 -37.31 7.07
N ARG A 103 -28.39 -37.16 7.83
CA ARG A 103 -29.76 -37.47 7.36
C ARG A 103 -30.15 -36.64 6.13
N ALA A 104 -29.85 -35.35 6.16
CA ALA A 104 -30.11 -34.46 5.03
C ALA A 104 -29.38 -34.87 3.74
N ARG A 105 -28.34 -35.71 3.84
CA ARG A 105 -27.47 -36.15 2.72
C ARG A 105 -27.58 -37.63 2.42
N GLY A 106 -28.58 -38.32 3.00
CA GLY A 106 -28.75 -39.77 2.84
C GLY A 106 -27.59 -40.60 3.39
N LEU A 107 -26.80 -40.05 4.32
CA LEU A 107 -25.70 -40.75 4.98
C LEU A 107 -26.22 -41.37 6.29
N HIS A 108 -25.86 -42.63 6.55
CA HIS A 108 -26.16 -43.26 7.85
C HIS A 108 -25.24 -42.70 8.94
N ALA A 109 -25.77 -42.18 10.05
CA ALA A 109 -24.94 -41.80 11.19
C ALA A 109 -24.54 -43.07 11.98
N THR A 110 -23.31 -43.54 11.82
CA THR A 110 -22.76 -44.69 12.56
C THR A 110 -21.70 -44.24 13.56
N ALA A 111 -21.67 -44.87 14.74
CA ALA A 111 -20.71 -44.55 15.80
C ALA A 111 -19.24 -44.75 15.37
N HIS A 112 -18.98 -45.64 14.42
CA HIS A 112 -17.63 -45.87 13.88
C HIS A 112 -17.60 -45.53 12.37
N ARG A 113 -16.77 -44.55 12.01
CA ARG A 113 -16.49 -44.14 10.62
C ARG A 113 -15.04 -44.42 10.28
N SER A 114 -14.78 -45.02 9.12
CA SER A 114 -13.41 -45.20 8.63
C SER A 114 -12.76 -43.85 8.28
N GLN A 115 -11.42 -43.79 8.26
CA GLN A 115 -10.72 -42.57 7.85
C GLN A 115 -11.08 -42.13 6.42
N ALA A 116 -11.32 -43.08 5.52
CA ALA A 116 -11.77 -42.80 4.15
C ALA A 116 -13.15 -42.15 4.11
N GLN A 117 -14.10 -42.60 4.96
CA GLN A 117 -15.43 -42.00 5.07
C GLN A 117 -15.33 -40.57 5.63
N ARG A 118 -14.53 -40.35 6.68
CA ARG A 118 -14.30 -39.00 7.24
C ARG A 118 -13.66 -38.05 6.23
N ARG A 119 -12.76 -38.55 5.37
CA ARG A 119 -12.17 -37.78 4.27
C ARG A 119 -13.25 -37.37 3.25
N LYS A 120 -14.11 -38.31 2.83
CA LYS A 120 -15.21 -38.04 1.90
C LYS A 120 -16.23 -37.05 2.47
N GLU A 121 -16.56 -37.16 3.76
CA GLU A 121 -17.45 -36.20 4.44
C GLU A 121 -16.84 -34.78 4.48
N ARG A 122 -15.53 -34.67 4.73
CA ARG A 122 -14.81 -33.38 4.67
C ARG A 122 -14.77 -32.80 3.26
N GLU A 123 -14.52 -33.62 2.25
CA GLU A 123 -14.52 -33.21 0.84
C GLU A 123 -15.92 -32.71 0.41
N MET A 124 -16.98 -33.39 0.84
CA MET A 124 -18.36 -32.99 0.59
C MET A 124 -18.71 -31.66 1.27
N ALA A 125 -18.40 -31.51 2.56
CA ALA A 125 -18.62 -30.26 3.29
C ALA A 125 -17.75 -29.10 2.74
N ALA A 126 -16.55 -29.40 2.22
CA ALA A 126 -15.73 -28.41 1.53
C ALA A 126 -16.34 -28.04 0.16
N GLY A 127 -16.83 -29.01 -0.60
CA GLY A 127 -17.48 -28.81 -1.90
C GLY A 127 -18.77 -28.00 -1.80
N GLU A 128 -19.61 -28.26 -0.79
CA GLU A 128 -20.83 -27.49 -0.54
C GLU A 128 -20.52 -26.06 -0.11
N ARG A 129 -19.52 -25.84 0.76
CA ARG A 129 -19.05 -24.49 1.12
C ARG A 129 -18.50 -23.75 -0.10
N ALA A 130 -17.75 -24.44 -0.96
CA ALA A 130 -17.28 -23.88 -2.21
C ALA A 130 -18.47 -23.53 -3.14
N GLY A 131 -19.46 -24.42 -3.26
CA GLY A 131 -20.68 -24.22 -4.03
C GLY A 131 -21.54 -23.06 -3.53
N ALA A 132 -21.76 -22.95 -2.22
CA ALA A 132 -22.47 -21.85 -1.58
C ALA A 132 -21.71 -20.52 -1.73
N ALA A 133 -20.39 -20.53 -1.60
CA ALA A 133 -19.56 -19.35 -1.85
C ALA A 133 -19.59 -18.93 -3.34
N LEU A 134 -19.61 -19.89 -4.26
CA LEU A 134 -19.78 -19.65 -5.70
C LEU A 134 -21.18 -19.12 -6.02
N ALA A 135 -22.23 -19.64 -5.38
CA ALA A 135 -23.60 -19.15 -5.54
C ALA A 135 -23.76 -17.73 -4.96
N GLY A 136 -23.20 -17.46 -3.78
CA GLY A 136 -23.15 -16.13 -3.17
C GLY A 136 -22.37 -15.14 -4.03
N ALA A 137 -21.20 -15.53 -4.54
CA ALA A 137 -20.43 -14.70 -5.47
C ALA A 137 -21.19 -14.43 -6.79
N ARG A 138 -21.90 -15.43 -7.32
CA ARG A 138 -22.76 -15.28 -8.51
C ARG A 138 -23.96 -14.36 -8.25
N GLN A 139 -24.55 -14.41 -7.06
CA GLN A 139 -25.68 -13.55 -6.67
C GLN A 139 -25.23 -12.10 -6.44
N GLN A 140 -24.08 -11.89 -5.78
CA GLN A 140 -23.43 -10.58 -5.62
C GLN A 140 -23.09 -9.96 -6.98
N HIS A 141 -22.63 -10.77 -7.95
CA HIS A 141 -22.39 -10.32 -9.32
C HIS A 141 -23.68 -9.99 -10.10
N ARG A 142 -24.80 -10.66 -9.81
CA ARG A 142 -26.08 -10.44 -10.49
C ARG A 142 -26.83 -9.20 -10.01
N ARG A 143 -26.62 -8.76 -8.75
CA ARG A 143 -27.32 -7.62 -8.14
C ARG A 143 -26.42 -6.79 -7.20
N PRO A 144 -25.39 -6.13 -7.73
CA PRO A 144 -24.45 -5.30 -6.97
C PRO A 144 -25.12 -4.18 -6.15
N GLU A 145 -26.26 -3.64 -6.59
CA GLU A 145 -27.02 -2.63 -5.83
C GLU A 145 -27.45 -3.10 -4.44
N TYR A 146 -27.86 -4.37 -4.31
CA TYR A 146 -28.23 -4.96 -3.02
C TYR A 146 -27.01 -5.13 -2.12
N ALA A 147 -25.85 -5.46 -2.70
CA ALA A 147 -24.60 -5.54 -1.96
C ALA A 147 -24.19 -4.16 -1.43
N LEU A 148 -24.31 -3.11 -2.26
CA LEU A 148 -24.04 -1.73 -1.85
C LEU A 148 -24.97 -1.28 -0.72
N GLN A 149 -26.26 -1.60 -0.81
CA GLN A 149 -27.23 -1.31 0.25
C GLN A 149 -26.90 -2.06 1.54
N ALA A 150 -26.60 -3.36 1.47
CA ALA A 150 -26.25 -4.14 2.66
C ALA A 150 -24.95 -3.65 3.33
N LEU A 151 -23.98 -3.16 2.55
CA LEU A 151 -22.76 -2.54 3.07
C LEU A 151 -23.03 -1.19 3.73
N HIS A 152 -23.91 -0.39 3.13
CA HIS A 152 -24.38 0.86 3.70
C HIS A 152 -25.10 0.63 5.05
N ASP A 153 -25.98 -0.36 5.12
CA ASP A 153 -26.80 -0.66 6.30
C ASP A 153 -26.01 -1.42 7.39
N GLY A 154 -24.77 -1.83 7.10
CA GLY A 154 -23.93 -2.60 8.03
C GLY A 154 -24.40 -4.04 8.24
N THR A 155 -25.25 -4.57 7.36
CA THR A 155 -25.83 -5.92 7.45
C THR A 155 -25.06 -6.97 6.65
N ALA A 156 -24.10 -6.54 5.81
CA ALA A 156 -23.28 -7.42 5.01
C ALA A 156 -22.19 -8.14 5.84
N ASP A 157 -21.98 -9.43 5.56
CA ASP A 157 -20.81 -10.18 6.06
C ASP A 157 -19.56 -9.79 5.25
N VAL A 158 -18.80 -8.82 5.77
CA VAL A 158 -17.57 -8.31 5.15
C VAL A 158 -16.51 -9.41 4.99
N GLY A 159 -16.44 -10.36 5.92
CA GLY A 159 -15.48 -11.47 5.88
C GLY A 159 -15.75 -12.47 4.75
N ALA A 160 -17.00 -12.55 4.29
CA ALA A 160 -17.40 -13.40 3.17
C ALA A 160 -17.25 -12.73 1.78
N LEU A 161 -16.97 -11.41 1.72
CA LEU A 161 -16.79 -10.70 0.44
C LEU A 161 -15.51 -11.18 -0.24
N LYS A 162 -15.63 -11.72 -1.45
CA LYS A 162 -14.46 -12.14 -2.28
C LYS A 162 -14.07 -11.12 -3.34
N THR A 163 -14.92 -10.14 -3.60
CA THR A 163 -14.73 -9.17 -4.68
C THR A 163 -13.95 -7.96 -4.17
N PRO A 164 -12.74 -7.68 -4.69
CA PRO A 164 -11.86 -6.65 -4.13
C PRO A 164 -12.49 -5.25 -4.05
N TYR A 165 -13.24 -4.82 -5.07
CA TYR A 165 -13.85 -3.49 -5.04
C TYR A 165 -14.94 -3.37 -3.98
N LEU A 166 -15.67 -4.46 -3.66
CA LEU A 166 -16.65 -4.48 -2.58
C LEU A 166 -15.98 -4.44 -1.21
N GLN A 167 -14.82 -5.08 -1.06
CA GLN A 167 -14.01 -4.97 0.16
C GLN A 167 -13.49 -3.54 0.37
N ASN A 168 -13.06 -2.87 -0.71
CA ASN A 168 -12.67 -1.46 -0.65
C ASN A 168 -13.87 -0.57 -0.25
N ILE A 169 -15.03 -0.74 -0.89
CA ILE A 169 -16.27 -0.03 -0.51
C ILE A 169 -16.64 -0.30 0.96
N ALA A 170 -16.53 -1.53 1.45
CA ALA A 170 -16.77 -1.88 2.84
C ALA A 170 -15.84 -1.09 3.78
N ALA A 171 -14.55 -1.03 3.46
CA ALA A 171 -13.58 -0.24 4.21
C ALA A 171 -13.89 1.26 4.16
N THR A 172 -14.30 1.78 3.00
CA THR A 172 -14.70 3.19 2.84
C THR A 172 -15.93 3.55 3.68
N PHE A 173 -16.95 2.67 3.71
CA PHE A 173 -18.08 2.83 4.62
C PHE A 173 -17.64 2.74 6.08
N ALA A 174 -16.78 1.80 6.46
CA ALA A 174 -16.27 1.70 7.83
C ALA A 174 -15.53 2.97 8.29
N ALA A 175 -14.81 3.63 7.37
CA ALA A 175 -14.14 4.91 7.61
C ALA A 175 -15.08 6.13 7.60
N THR A 176 -16.38 5.94 7.33
CA THR A 176 -17.37 7.00 7.22
C THR A 176 -18.49 6.79 8.25
N PRO A 177 -18.33 7.29 9.49
CA PRO A 177 -19.33 7.13 10.54
C PRO A 177 -20.51 8.10 10.43
N ASP A 178 -20.35 9.26 9.80
CA ASP A 178 -21.41 10.27 9.67
C ASP A 178 -22.56 9.76 8.76
N PRO A 179 -23.81 9.65 9.26
CA PRO A 179 -24.92 9.10 8.48
C PRO A 179 -25.20 9.86 7.18
N GLY A 180 -25.10 11.19 7.19
CA GLY A 180 -25.36 12.00 6.00
C GLY A 180 -24.31 11.77 4.90
N VAL A 181 -23.04 11.63 5.29
CA VAL A 181 -21.97 11.26 4.36
C VAL A 181 -22.14 9.82 3.87
N ARG A 182 -22.59 8.87 4.72
CA ARG A 182 -22.87 7.48 4.30
C ARG A 182 -23.97 7.41 3.27
N ASP A 183 -25.09 8.10 3.50
CA ASP A 183 -26.22 8.17 2.55
C ASP A 183 -25.76 8.78 1.22
N ALA A 184 -24.99 9.87 1.28
CA ALA A 184 -24.42 10.52 0.11
C ALA A 184 -23.48 9.58 -0.67
N LEU A 185 -22.60 8.86 0.03
CA LEU A 185 -21.69 7.89 -0.57
C LEU A 185 -22.46 6.76 -1.26
N LEU A 186 -23.50 6.21 -0.64
CA LEU A 186 -24.34 5.19 -1.25
C LEU A 186 -24.95 5.68 -2.57
N ARG A 187 -25.50 6.91 -2.58
CA ARG A 187 -26.07 7.53 -3.80
C ARG A 187 -25.04 7.65 -4.92
N LEU A 188 -23.82 8.08 -4.58
CA LEU A 188 -22.72 8.17 -5.53
C LEU A 188 -22.29 6.80 -6.06
N LEU A 189 -22.18 5.78 -5.20
CA LEU A 189 -21.79 4.42 -5.59
C LEU A 189 -22.84 3.76 -6.48
N LEU A 190 -24.13 3.97 -6.20
CA LEU A 190 -25.22 3.49 -7.06
C LEU A 190 -25.21 4.19 -8.43
N CYS A 191 -24.98 5.51 -8.44
CA CYS A 191 -24.84 6.26 -9.68
C CYS A 191 -23.63 5.79 -10.51
N ALA A 192 -22.48 5.65 -9.85
CA ALA A 192 -21.26 5.10 -10.43
C ALA A 192 -21.50 3.71 -11.00
N HIS A 193 -22.09 2.80 -10.23
CA HIS A 193 -22.37 1.44 -10.67
C HIS A 193 -23.23 1.39 -11.95
N ARG A 194 -24.31 2.18 -11.99
CA ARG A 194 -25.27 2.15 -13.10
C ARG A 194 -24.76 2.85 -14.37
N ARG A 195 -23.95 3.90 -14.22
CA ARG A 195 -23.68 4.85 -15.32
C ARG A 195 -22.20 5.02 -15.64
N ALA A 196 -21.26 4.59 -14.80
CA ALA A 196 -19.85 4.97 -14.94
C ALA A 196 -18.85 3.86 -14.58
N GLY A 197 -17.62 3.97 -15.12
CA GLY A 197 -16.53 3.04 -14.84
C GLY A 197 -15.75 3.36 -13.56
N LEU A 198 -16.43 3.80 -12.49
CA LEU A 198 -15.80 4.42 -11.30
C LEU A 198 -15.60 3.49 -10.10
N LEU A 199 -15.92 2.20 -10.23
CA LEU A 199 -15.73 1.19 -9.16
C LEU A 199 -14.43 0.38 -9.35
N ARG A 200 -13.48 0.97 -10.06
CA ARG A 200 -12.16 0.41 -10.36
C ARG A 200 -11.19 0.68 -9.21
N LEU A 201 -10.23 -0.22 -9.02
CA LEU A 201 -9.24 -0.16 -7.94
C LEU A 201 -7.86 0.31 -8.39
N GLU A 202 -7.69 0.48 -9.69
CA GLU A 202 -6.50 1.10 -10.26
C GLU A 202 -6.38 2.55 -9.77
N PRO A 203 -5.16 3.06 -9.58
CA PRO A 203 -4.93 4.46 -9.23
C PRO A 203 -5.73 5.42 -10.11
N ALA A 204 -6.61 6.20 -9.49
CA ALA A 204 -7.49 7.15 -10.16
C ALA A 204 -6.72 8.28 -10.83
N PHE A 205 -5.54 8.64 -10.31
CA PHE A 205 -4.62 9.55 -10.97
C PHE A 205 -3.21 8.96 -10.94
N PRO A 206 -2.63 8.62 -12.11
CA PRO A 206 -1.35 7.91 -12.17
C PRO A 206 -0.22 8.63 -11.40
N HIS A 207 -0.18 9.97 -11.42
CA HIS A 207 0.87 10.76 -10.77
C HIS A 207 0.80 10.77 -9.22
N LEU A 208 -0.32 10.33 -8.64
CA LEU A 208 -0.45 10.17 -7.20
C LEU A 208 -0.01 8.77 -6.73
N GLY A 209 0.03 7.78 -7.64
CA GLY A 209 0.49 6.43 -7.32
C GLY A 209 -0.49 5.57 -6.54
N PRO A 210 -0.12 4.33 -6.18
CA PRO A 210 -0.95 3.45 -5.35
C PRO A 210 -0.85 3.88 -3.88
N GLN A 211 -1.60 4.91 -3.51
CA GLN A 211 -1.70 5.43 -2.15
C GLN A 211 -3.16 5.45 -1.67
N PRO A 212 -3.41 5.38 -0.36
CA PRO A 212 -4.76 5.58 0.19
C PRO A 212 -5.36 6.89 -0.33
N GLY A 213 -6.63 6.83 -0.74
CA GLY A 213 -7.34 7.97 -1.30
C GLY A 213 -7.25 8.12 -2.82
N ASN A 214 -6.37 7.39 -3.51
CA ASN A 214 -6.21 7.51 -4.96
C ASN A 214 -6.95 6.43 -5.76
N THR A 215 -8.18 6.12 -5.39
CA THR A 215 -9.13 5.37 -6.22
C THR A 215 -10.37 6.20 -6.49
N PHE A 216 -11.13 5.87 -7.53
CA PHE A 216 -12.38 6.59 -7.79
C PHE A 216 -13.40 6.34 -6.66
N ILE A 217 -13.38 5.17 -6.01
CA ILE A 217 -14.25 4.86 -4.86
C ILE A 217 -13.95 5.80 -3.69
N GLU A 218 -12.67 5.96 -3.35
CA GLU A 218 -12.26 6.90 -2.29
C GLU A 218 -12.51 8.36 -2.70
N GLY A 219 -12.35 8.70 -3.98
CA GLY A 219 -12.71 10.01 -4.50
C GLY A 219 -14.22 10.31 -4.42
N LEU A 220 -15.08 9.31 -4.63
CA LEU A 220 -16.53 9.44 -4.39
C LEU A 220 -16.83 9.64 -2.89
N ALA A 221 -16.08 9.00 -2.00
CA ALA A 221 -16.20 9.25 -0.56
C ALA A 221 -15.75 10.66 -0.18
N ALA A 222 -14.67 11.17 -0.78
CA ALA A 222 -14.28 12.56 -0.62
C ALA A 222 -15.39 13.52 -1.09
N LEU A 223 -16.02 13.27 -2.25
CA LEU A 223 -17.18 14.04 -2.72
C LEU A 223 -18.40 13.95 -1.79
N ALA A 224 -18.66 12.78 -1.20
CA ALA A 224 -19.75 12.56 -0.25
C ALA A 224 -19.60 13.38 1.04
N ARG A 225 -18.37 13.63 1.49
CA ARG A 225 -18.12 14.50 2.65
C ARG A 225 -18.58 15.94 2.42
N HIS A 226 -18.67 16.35 1.16
CA HIS A 226 -19.20 17.65 0.73
C HIS A 226 -20.67 17.60 0.30
N HIS A 227 -21.46 16.61 0.73
CA HIS A 227 -22.87 16.47 0.31
C HIS A 227 -23.74 17.69 0.61
N ARG A 228 -23.41 18.46 1.66
CA ARG A 228 -24.12 19.70 2.01
C ARG A 228 -23.89 20.83 1.01
N ASP A 229 -22.81 20.75 0.24
CA ASP A 229 -22.45 21.72 -0.80
C ASP A 229 -22.97 21.31 -2.19
N TRP A 230 -23.61 20.12 -2.32
CA TRP A 230 -24.11 19.63 -3.59
C TRP A 230 -25.22 20.52 -4.15
N ARG A 231 -25.04 20.96 -5.39
CA ARG A 231 -25.94 21.85 -6.12
C ARG A 231 -26.96 21.09 -6.98
N GLN A 232 -26.61 19.88 -7.38
CA GLN A 232 -27.46 18.99 -8.17
C GLN A 232 -27.38 17.58 -7.60
N ALA A 233 -28.44 16.80 -7.77
CA ALA A 233 -28.47 15.42 -7.31
C ALA A 233 -27.57 14.54 -8.21
N PRO A 234 -26.80 13.59 -7.65
CA PRO A 234 -26.02 12.64 -8.46
C PRO A 234 -26.90 11.82 -9.42
N GLU A 235 -28.16 11.57 -9.08
CA GLU A 235 -29.09 10.79 -9.91
C GLU A 235 -29.44 11.48 -11.25
N ASP A 236 -29.35 12.80 -11.30
CA ASP A 236 -29.62 13.62 -12.48
C ASP A 236 -28.42 13.70 -13.42
N TRP A 237 -27.23 13.35 -12.93
CA TRP A 237 -26.02 13.38 -13.74
C TRP A 237 -26.06 12.32 -14.85
N ARG A 238 -25.64 12.73 -16.05
CA ARG A 238 -25.49 11.85 -17.21
C ARG A 238 -24.05 11.94 -17.73
N PRO A 239 -23.32 10.82 -17.82
CA PRO A 239 -21.98 10.82 -18.39
C PRO A 239 -22.04 11.10 -19.89
N ASP A 240 -21.10 11.92 -20.36
CA ASP A 240 -20.91 12.29 -21.77
C ASP A 240 -19.69 11.60 -22.41
N SER A 241 -18.99 10.77 -21.63
CA SER A 241 -17.72 10.16 -21.99
C SER A 241 -17.63 8.73 -21.45
N HIS A 242 -16.90 7.87 -22.16
CA HIS A 242 -16.55 6.51 -21.71
C HIS A 242 -15.26 6.46 -20.88
N ASN A 243 -14.50 7.57 -20.81
CA ASN A 243 -13.28 7.68 -20.03
C ASN A 243 -13.60 7.95 -18.55
N ALA A 244 -13.14 7.08 -17.65
CA ALA A 244 -13.44 7.15 -16.22
C ALA A 244 -12.98 8.46 -15.54
N HIS A 245 -11.81 9.01 -15.89
CA HIS A 245 -11.37 10.29 -15.34
C HIS A 245 -12.29 11.43 -15.76
N ARG A 246 -12.68 11.48 -17.04
CA ARG A 246 -13.64 12.49 -17.53
C ARG A 246 -15.01 12.33 -16.89
N GLN A 247 -15.47 11.09 -16.69
CA GLN A 247 -16.71 10.81 -15.98
C GLN A 247 -16.65 11.32 -14.53
N PHE A 248 -15.58 11.01 -13.80
CA PHE A 248 -15.39 11.44 -12.42
C PHE A 248 -15.35 12.97 -12.32
N GLY A 249 -14.55 13.63 -13.17
CA GLY A 249 -14.46 15.08 -13.22
C GLY A 249 -15.79 15.75 -13.58
N ALA A 250 -16.55 15.20 -14.53
CA ALA A 250 -17.87 15.70 -14.90
C ALA A 250 -18.86 15.57 -13.73
N LEU A 251 -18.83 14.44 -12.99
CA LEU A 251 -19.63 14.23 -11.79
C LEU A 251 -19.26 15.23 -10.68
N ALA A 252 -17.97 15.41 -10.39
CA ALA A 252 -17.51 16.37 -9.39
C ALA A 252 -18.00 17.80 -9.70
N ARG A 253 -17.92 18.22 -10.97
CA ARG A 253 -18.43 19.52 -11.43
C ARG A 253 -19.96 19.61 -11.35
N HIS A 254 -20.67 18.55 -11.74
CA HIS A 254 -22.13 18.48 -11.63
C HIS A 254 -22.61 18.71 -10.20
N LEU A 255 -21.93 18.09 -9.24
CA LEU A 255 -22.25 18.21 -7.82
C LEU A 255 -21.87 19.58 -7.25
N LEU A 256 -20.65 20.08 -7.50
CA LEU A 256 -20.08 21.15 -6.69
C LEU A 256 -19.81 22.46 -7.45
N ALA A 257 -19.90 22.48 -8.77
CA ALA A 257 -19.51 23.64 -9.57
C ALA A 257 -20.71 24.37 -10.21
N ARG A 258 -20.63 25.70 -10.24
CA ARG A 258 -21.47 26.59 -11.05
C ARG A 258 -20.74 27.06 -12.31
N TYR A 259 -19.44 27.26 -12.18
CA TYR A 259 -18.57 27.72 -13.24
C TYR A 259 -17.55 26.64 -13.58
N ALA A 260 -16.97 26.75 -14.79
CA ALA A 260 -16.01 25.75 -15.26
C ALA A 260 -14.79 25.67 -14.34
N VAL A 261 -14.53 24.48 -13.80
CA VAL A 261 -13.29 24.15 -13.08
C VAL A 261 -12.35 23.43 -14.05
N PRO A 262 -11.05 23.79 -14.13
CA PRO A 262 -10.11 23.12 -15.04
C PRO A 262 -9.94 21.62 -14.75
N ALA A 263 -9.67 20.80 -15.76
CA ALA A 263 -9.62 19.33 -15.64
C ALA A 263 -8.50 18.81 -14.72
N PHE A 264 -7.35 19.49 -14.66
CA PHE A 264 -6.24 19.07 -13.79
C PHE A 264 -6.61 19.11 -12.29
N PHE A 265 -7.61 19.89 -11.91
CA PHE A 265 -8.10 19.97 -10.52
C PHE A 265 -8.89 18.74 -10.08
N ASP A 266 -9.28 17.85 -11.00
CA ASP A 266 -10.04 16.65 -10.65
C ASP A 266 -9.24 15.73 -9.69
N ALA A 267 -7.91 15.80 -9.74
CA ALA A 267 -7.01 15.07 -8.86
C ALA A 267 -7.17 15.43 -7.37
N ALA A 268 -7.67 16.63 -7.04
CA ALA A 268 -7.86 17.08 -5.65
C ALA A 268 -8.71 16.10 -4.82
N TRP A 269 -9.65 15.42 -5.47
CA TRP A 269 -10.53 14.45 -4.82
C TRP A 269 -9.87 13.09 -4.56
N CYS A 270 -8.67 12.85 -5.11
CA CYS A 270 -7.94 11.59 -5.02
C CYS A 270 -6.57 11.72 -4.34
N GLU A 271 -6.30 12.85 -3.69
CA GLU A 271 -5.06 13.11 -2.92
C GLU A 271 -5.12 12.60 -1.47
N GLY A 272 -6.17 11.85 -1.12
CA GLY A 272 -6.40 11.31 0.21
C GLY A 272 -6.73 12.36 1.26
N ASP A 273 -6.69 11.91 2.52
CA ASP A 273 -7.05 12.71 3.70
C ASP A 273 -5.79 13.41 4.26
N THR A 274 -5.26 14.32 3.45
CA THR A 274 -4.08 15.14 3.75
C THR A 274 -4.44 16.62 3.82
N PRO A 275 -3.72 17.45 4.62
CA PRO A 275 -3.94 18.90 4.66
C PRO A 275 -3.82 19.57 3.28
N GLU A 276 -2.90 19.09 2.45
CA GLU A 276 -2.73 19.55 1.07
C GLU A 276 -3.94 19.18 0.21
N GLY A 277 -4.41 17.92 0.29
CA GLY A 277 -5.60 17.46 -0.42
C GLY A 277 -6.87 18.21 -0.02
N ASP A 278 -7.04 18.51 1.27
CA ASP A 278 -8.14 19.35 1.77
C ASP A 278 -8.09 20.76 1.17
N THR A 279 -6.89 21.34 1.12
CA THR A 279 -6.66 22.67 0.52
C THR A 279 -7.00 22.66 -0.98
N HIS A 280 -6.56 21.65 -1.72
CA HIS A 280 -6.86 21.51 -3.15
C HIS A 280 -8.35 21.29 -3.43
N ARG A 281 -9.06 20.51 -2.59
CA ARG A 281 -10.53 20.38 -2.67
C ARG A 281 -11.24 21.70 -2.40
N ALA A 282 -10.78 22.46 -1.40
CA ALA A 282 -11.30 23.80 -1.14
C ALA A 282 -11.08 24.74 -2.34
N TRP A 283 -9.95 24.65 -3.04
CA TRP A 283 -9.71 25.41 -4.27
C TRP A 283 -10.64 25.00 -5.42
N PHE A 284 -10.90 23.70 -5.59
CA PHE A 284 -11.87 23.20 -6.57
C PHE A 284 -13.24 23.85 -6.35
N ILE A 285 -13.74 23.81 -5.10
CA ILE A 285 -15.04 24.39 -4.74
C ILE A 285 -15.02 25.92 -4.91
N HIS A 286 -13.95 26.59 -4.48
CA HIS A 286 -13.79 28.04 -4.60
C HIS A 286 -13.87 28.51 -6.06
N ILE A 287 -13.15 27.85 -6.97
CA ILE A 287 -13.22 28.12 -8.42
C ILE A 287 -14.60 27.74 -8.96
N GLY A 288 -15.16 26.60 -8.54
CA GLY A 288 -16.48 26.14 -8.94
C GLY A 288 -17.59 27.15 -8.59
N GLN A 289 -17.43 27.92 -7.53
CA GLN A 289 -18.32 29.01 -7.14
C GLN A 289 -18.11 30.31 -7.94
N GLY A 290 -17.11 30.35 -8.83
CA GLY A 290 -16.80 31.50 -9.69
C GLY A 290 -15.83 32.49 -9.05
N ARG A 291 -15.22 32.14 -7.91
CA ARG A 291 -14.23 32.99 -7.25
C ARG A 291 -12.87 32.85 -7.92
N ASN A 292 -12.06 33.91 -7.84
CA ASN A 292 -10.73 33.92 -8.45
C ASN A 292 -9.76 33.06 -7.62
N ILE A 293 -8.97 32.19 -8.26
CA ILE A 293 -7.97 31.35 -7.57
C ILE A 293 -6.97 32.17 -6.74
N ARG A 294 -6.69 33.42 -7.11
CA ARG A 294 -5.81 34.32 -6.34
C ARG A 294 -6.34 34.66 -4.95
N THR A 295 -7.63 34.52 -4.72
CA THR A 295 -8.27 34.78 -3.43
C THR A 295 -8.56 33.48 -2.67
N ALA A 296 -8.07 32.35 -3.17
CA ALA A 296 -8.22 31.07 -2.49
C ALA A 296 -7.27 31.02 -1.28
N PRO A 297 -7.75 30.63 -0.09
CA PRO A 297 -6.91 30.46 1.09
C PRO A 297 -5.81 29.42 0.86
N GLY A 298 -4.64 29.62 1.48
CA GLY A 298 -3.54 28.65 1.45
C GLY A 298 -2.77 28.55 0.13
N LEU A 299 -3.02 29.43 -0.85
CA LEU A 299 -2.28 29.43 -2.11
C LEU A 299 -0.78 29.67 -1.86
N PRO A 300 0.12 28.79 -2.34
CA PRO A 300 1.53 28.83 -1.93
C PRO A 300 2.37 29.82 -2.74
N LEU A 301 1.77 30.52 -3.72
CA LEU A 301 2.42 31.52 -4.55
C LEU A 301 1.47 32.69 -4.85
N ALA A 302 2.05 33.88 -5.00
CA ALA A 302 1.32 35.06 -5.46
C ALA A 302 1.10 35.02 -6.99
N LEU A 303 0.03 34.37 -7.44
CA LEU A 303 -0.33 34.35 -8.86
C LEU A 303 -0.69 35.75 -9.37
N SER A 304 -0.15 36.17 -10.52
CA SER A 304 -0.58 37.40 -11.21
C SER A 304 -2.00 37.27 -11.81
N LYS A 305 -2.65 38.39 -12.15
CA LYS A 305 -3.97 38.37 -12.84
C LYS A 305 -3.88 37.58 -14.16
N ARG A 306 -2.78 37.76 -14.89
CA ARG A 306 -2.49 37.04 -16.13
C ARG A 306 -2.29 35.54 -15.89
N ALA A 307 -1.58 35.15 -14.82
CA ALA A 307 -1.42 33.73 -14.46
C ALA A 307 -2.75 33.07 -14.11
N ALA A 308 -3.58 33.74 -13.30
CA ALA A 308 -4.92 33.25 -12.98
C ALA A 308 -5.82 33.10 -14.23
N HIS A 309 -5.70 34.01 -15.20
CA HIS A 309 -6.43 33.93 -16.46
C HIS A 309 -5.95 32.77 -17.36
N LEU A 310 -4.64 32.48 -17.36
CA LEU A 310 -4.06 31.40 -18.16
C LEU A 310 -4.23 30.02 -17.53
N LEU A 311 -4.34 29.93 -16.20
CA LEU A 311 -4.40 28.68 -15.45
C LEU A 311 -5.42 27.66 -16.01
N PRO A 312 -6.64 28.04 -16.43
CA PRO A 312 -7.58 27.09 -17.03
C PRO A 312 -7.09 26.38 -18.30
N SER A 313 -6.09 26.95 -18.97
CA SER A 313 -5.46 26.36 -20.17
C SER A 313 -4.33 25.39 -19.84
N ALA A 314 -4.00 25.19 -18.56
CA ALA A 314 -2.97 24.24 -18.17
C ALA A 314 -3.36 22.81 -18.59
N PRO A 315 -2.40 21.98 -19.04
CA PRO A 315 -2.70 20.62 -19.46
C PRO A 315 -3.38 19.79 -18.36
N ALA A 316 -4.45 19.09 -18.72
CA ALA A 316 -5.30 18.33 -17.78
C ALA A 316 -4.56 17.23 -17.01
N ALA A 317 -3.42 16.75 -17.52
CA ALA A 317 -2.66 15.67 -16.90
C ALA A 317 -1.57 16.15 -15.94
N LEU A 318 -1.42 17.46 -15.74
CA LEU A 318 -0.47 17.99 -14.76
C LEU A 318 -1.02 17.81 -13.34
N PRO A 319 -0.14 17.51 -12.36
CA PRO A 319 -0.44 17.74 -10.95
C PRO A 319 -0.84 19.20 -10.70
N ILE A 320 -1.59 19.47 -9.63
CA ILE A 320 -2.12 20.80 -9.32
C ILE A 320 -0.99 21.82 -9.14
N GLU A 321 0.09 21.47 -8.44
CA GLU A 321 1.26 22.31 -8.24
C GLU A 321 1.99 22.61 -9.57
N ALA A 322 2.11 21.59 -10.42
CA ALA A 322 2.73 21.76 -11.73
C ALA A 322 1.88 22.67 -12.64
N ALA A 323 0.54 22.60 -12.55
CA ALA A 323 -0.35 23.50 -13.28
C ALA A 323 -0.25 24.95 -12.79
N LEU A 324 -0.11 25.16 -11.47
CA LEU A 324 0.15 26.49 -10.89
C LEU A 324 1.49 27.06 -11.37
N ARG A 325 2.56 26.26 -11.36
CA ARG A 325 3.88 26.66 -11.87
C ARG A 325 3.84 26.94 -13.38
N TRP A 326 3.15 26.08 -14.15
CA TRP A 326 2.93 26.28 -15.58
C TRP A 326 2.28 27.64 -15.85
N ALA A 327 1.21 27.97 -15.13
CA ALA A 327 0.48 29.23 -15.30
C ALA A 327 1.33 30.45 -14.93
N GLN A 328 2.12 30.34 -13.85
CA GLN A 328 3.04 31.40 -13.44
C GLN A 328 4.10 31.68 -14.51
N VAL A 329 4.81 30.65 -14.97
CA VAL A 329 5.89 30.80 -15.98
C VAL A 329 5.31 31.27 -17.32
N LYS A 330 4.17 30.72 -17.74
CA LYS A 330 3.49 31.14 -18.97
C LYS A 330 3.08 32.61 -18.92
N ALA A 331 2.59 33.09 -17.77
CA ALA A 331 2.21 34.49 -17.58
C ALA A 331 3.41 35.44 -17.60
N LEU A 332 4.58 34.98 -17.17
CA LEU A 332 5.83 35.72 -17.23
C LEU A 332 6.47 35.74 -18.63
N GLY A 333 5.90 35.01 -19.61
CA GLY A 333 6.36 34.98 -20.99
C GLY A 333 7.22 33.77 -21.36
N GLY A 334 7.27 32.74 -20.51
CA GLY A 334 8.01 31.52 -20.81
C GLY A 334 7.41 30.70 -21.96
N ASP A 335 8.27 30.11 -22.78
CA ASP A 335 7.89 29.15 -23.81
C ASP A 335 7.68 27.74 -23.23
N GLU A 336 7.11 26.83 -24.05
CA GLU A 336 6.85 25.45 -23.62
C GLU A 336 8.13 24.67 -23.30
N SER A 337 9.26 25.04 -23.89
CA SER A 337 10.53 24.36 -23.70
C SER A 337 11.10 24.63 -22.31
N LEU A 338 11.16 25.91 -21.92
CA LEU A 338 11.55 26.34 -20.59
C LEU A 338 10.57 25.83 -19.53
N ILE A 339 9.26 25.90 -19.79
CA ILE A 339 8.24 25.36 -18.88
C ILE A 339 8.48 23.88 -18.63
N ARG A 340 8.64 23.06 -19.67
CA ARG A 340 8.91 21.63 -19.51
C ARG A 340 10.19 21.37 -18.72
N ALA A 341 11.26 22.13 -18.99
CA ALA A 341 12.51 22.00 -18.25
C ALA A 341 12.31 22.30 -16.76
N LEU A 342 11.61 23.39 -16.42
CA LEU A 342 11.30 23.78 -15.04
C LEU A 342 10.39 22.78 -14.32
N LEU A 343 9.35 22.26 -14.99
CA LEU A 343 8.43 21.28 -14.42
C LEU A 343 9.13 19.95 -14.10
N GLY A 344 10.20 19.62 -14.82
CA GLY A 344 11.06 18.47 -14.50
C GLY A 344 12.05 18.70 -13.36
N THR A 345 12.01 19.86 -12.70
CA THR A 345 12.82 20.16 -11.49
C THR A 345 11.93 20.19 -10.25
N ARG A 346 12.56 20.36 -9.07
CA ARG A 346 11.86 20.65 -7.80
C ARG A 346 10.84 21.80 -7.85
N LEU A 347 11.01 22.75 -8.77
CA LEU A 347 10.11 23.90 -8.89
C LEU A 347 8.76 23.53 -9.48
N GLY A 348 8.64 22.38 -10.16
CA GLY A 348 7.36 21.85 -10.63
C GLY A 348 6.50 21.23 -9.53
N HIS A 349 7.07 21.00 -8.34
CA HIS A 349 6.44 20.20 -7.29
C HIS A 349 6.39 20.88 -5.92
N THR A 350 7.10 22.01 -5.75
CA THR A 350 7.22 22.71 -4.46
C THR A 350 7.25 24.23 -4.67
N PHE A 351 6.80 24.96 -3.64
CA PHE A 351 6.74 26.43 -3.62
C PHE A 351 7.43 27.03 -2.37
N GLY A 352 8.31 26.28 -1.71
CA GLY A 352 9.08 26.81 -0.58
C GLY A 352 10.04 27.91 -1.03
N HIS A 353 10.10 29.03 -0.31
CA HIS A 353 10.92 30.21 -0.65
C HIS A 353 10.58 30.83 -2.02
N GLU A 354 9.29 30.91 -2.36
CA GLU A 354 8.81 31.32 -3.68
C GLU A 354 9.25 32.73 -4.12
N GLU A 355 9.44 33.68 -3.21
CA GLU A 355 9.94 35.01 -3.56
C GLU A 355 11.33 34.94 -4.20
N PHE A 356 12.22 34.11 -3.64
CA PHE A 356 13.54 33.88 -4.20
C PHE A 356 13.44 33.12 -5.53
N TRP A 357 12.66 32.04 -5.59
CA TRP A 357 12.54 31.25 -6.81
C TRP A 357 11.89 32.03 -7.95
N THR A 358 10.99 32.96 -7.66
CA THR A 358 10.46 33.90 -8.65
C THR A 358 11.60 34.72 -9.29
N SER A 359 12.60 35.15 -8.51
CA SER A 359 13.79 35.83 -9.06
C SER A 359 14.63 34.93 -9.98
N VAL A 360 14.69 33.62 -9.68
CA VAL A 360 15.35 32.61 -10.53
C VAL A 360 14.55 32.36 -11.81
N LEU A 361 13.22 32.32 -11.74
CA LEU A 361 12.36 32.23 -12.93
C LEU A 361 12.58 33.41 -13.86
N HIS A 362 12.59 34.64 -13.31
CA HIS A 362 12.93 35.84 -14.08
C HIS A 362 14.33 35.77 -14.69
N PHE A 363 15.30 35.24 -13.95
CA PHE A 363 16.63 35.02 -14.50
C PHE A 363 16.59 34.11 -15.73
N PHE A 364 15.90 32.97 -15.71
CA PHE A 364 15.81 32.11 -16.90
C PHE A 364 15.08 32.79 -18.07
N LEU A 365 13.98 33.49 -17.80
CA LEU A 365 13.19 34.19 -18.81
C LEU A 365 13.96 35.31 -19.52
N ASN A 366 14.83 35.99 -18.78
CA ASN A 366 15.69 37.05 -19.33
C ASN A 366 16.88 36.50 -20.14
N HIS A 367 17.06 35.18 -20.19
CA HIS A 367 18.13 34.52 -20.94
C HIS A 367 17.57 33.42 -21.84
N PRO A 368 16.72 33.74 -22.83
CA PRO A 368 16.04 32.75 -23.68
C PRO A 368 16.99 31.93 -24.57
N MET A 369 18.23 32.39 -24.76
CA MET A 369 19.27 31.62 -25.47
C MET A 369 19.90 30.51 -24.62
N LEU A 370 19.59 30.43 -23.33
CA LEU A 370 20.07 29.35 -22.47
C LEU A 370 19.41 28.03 -22.89
N ASP A 371 20.23 27.00 -23.10
CA ASP A 371 19.73 25.66 -23.38
C ASP A 371 18.85 25.17 -22.20
N PRO A 372 17.60 24.77 -22.44
CA PRO A 372 16.71 24.21 -21.42
C PRO A 372 17.34 23.04 -20.64
N ALA A 373 18.27 22.29 -21.23
CA ALA A 373 19.00 21.22 -20.54
C ALA A 373 19.86 21.73 -19.36
N CYS A 374 20.25 23.01 -19.36
CA CYS A 374 21.00 23.63 -18.27
C CYS A 374 20.13 24.03 -17.06
N VAL A 375 18.81 24.12 -17.23
CA VAL A 375 17.88 24.60 -16.18
C VAL A 375 17.92 23.70 -14.96
N GLY A 376 17.82 22.38 -15.15
CA GLY A 376 17.86 21.40 -14.05
C GLY A 376 19.12 21.53 -13.18
N PRO A 377 20.33 21.40 -13.75
CA PRO A 377 21.58 21.60 -13.03
C PRO A 377 21.70 22.95 -12.31
N MET A 378 21.26 24.03 -12.96
CA MET A 378 21.30 25.37 -12.34
C MET A 378 20.37 25.45 -11.13
N VAL A 379 19.15 24.89 -11.22
CA VAL A 379 18.22 24.82 -10.10
C VAL A 379 18.78 23.99 -8.96
N ASP A 380 19.38 22.83 -9.25
CA ASP A 380 19.99 21.95 -8.25
C ASP A 380 21.16 22.63 -7.55
N TYR A 381 22.05 23.29 -8.30
CA TYR A 381 23.17 24.05 -7.75
C TYR A 381 22.70 25.21 -6.87
N ILE A 382 21.79 26.05 -7.38
CA ILE A 382 21.23 27.18 -6.64
C ILE A 382 20.61 26.70 -5.33
N HIS A 383 19.85 25.60 -5.37
CA HIS A 383 19.27 25.04 -4.16
C HIS A 383 20.36 24.55 -3.20
N HIS A 384 21.38 23.86 -3.70
CA HIS A 384 22.48 23.35 -2.89
C HIS A 384 23.19 24.47 -2.15
N VAL A 385 23.66 25.51 -2.85
CA VAL A 385 24.45 26.57 -2.20
C VAL A 385 23.61 27.45 -1.29
N LYS A 386 22.33 27.67 -1.61
CA LYS A 386 21.47 28.60 -0.85
C LYS A 386 20.76 27.97 0.32
N PHE A 387 20.39 26.69 0.24
CA PHE A 387 19.48 26.06 1.21
C PHE A 387 20.03 24.78 1.85
N VAL A 388 21.05 24.14 1.30
CA VAL A 388 21.60 22.90 1.89
C VAL A 388 22.71 23.25 2.88
N PRO A 389 22.58 22.85 4.17
CA PRO A 389 23.63 23.05 5.16
C PRO A 389 24.94 22.38 4.77
N ARG A 390 26.07 23.09 4.97
CA ARG A 390 27.40 22.60 4.60
C ARG A 390 28.06 21.76 5.71
N ASP A 391 27.73 22.05 6.96
CA ASP A 391 28.28 21.42 8.16
C ASP A 391 27.22 21.35 9.28
N ASP A 392 27.64 20.91 10.47
CA ASP A 392 26.78 20.73 11.64
C ASP A 392 26.22 22.06 12.20
N THR A 393 26.71 23.22 11.71
CA THR A 393 26.17 24.53 12.09
C THR A 393 24.79 24.80 11.48
N GLY A 394 24.40 24.02 10.47
CA GLY A 394 23.13 24.18 9.78
C GLY A 394 23.12 25.27 8.71
N GLN A 395 24.23 25.99 8.50
CA GLN A 395 24.27 27.11 7.55
C GLN A 395 24.59 26.66 6.11
N PRO A 396 23.84 27.16 5.11
CA PRO A 396 24.19 27.00 3.70
C PRO A 396 25.49 27.73 3.32
N ALA A 397 26.06 27.38 2.17
CA ALA A 397 27.30 28.01 1.69
C ALA A 397 27.11 29.49 1.30
N GLU A 398 25.97 29.83 0.71
CA GLU A 398 25.59 31.20 0.30
C GLU A 398 24.12 31.47 0.67
N PRO A 399 23.78 31.63 1.95
CA PRO A 399 22.39 31.86 2.39
C PRO A 399 21.81 33.14 1.76
N ASP A 400 22.64 34.16 1.56
CA ASP A 400 22.27 35.44 0.97
C ASP A 400 22.35 35.49 -0.57
N LEU A 401 22.46 34.33 -1.24
CA LEU A 401 22.52 34.26 -2.70
C LEU A 401 21.36 35.06 -3.35
N SER A 402 21.72 35.94 -4.27
CA SER A 402 20.82 36.73 -5.11
C SER A 402 21.11 36.52 -6.61
N MET A 403 20.04 36.58 -7.41
CA MET A 403 20.11 36.49 -8.88
C MET A 403 20.41 37.84 -9.55
N LYS A 404 20.35 38.95 -8.81
CA LYS A 404 20.62 40.29 -9.35
C LYS A 404 22.06 40.37 -9.86
N GLY A 405 22.23 40.79 -11.12
CA GLY A 405 23.54 40.96 -11.76
C GLY A 405 24.28 39.64 -12.07
N ARG A 406 23.63 38.47 -11.94
CA ARG A 406 24.23 37.18 -12.29
C ARG A 406 24.22 36.97 -13.80
N SER A 407 25.27 36.31 -14.30
CA SER A 407 25.40 35.90 -15.70
C SER A 407 25.17 34.39 -15.84
N PRO A 408 24.43 33.91 -16.86
CA PRO A 408 24.26 32.48 -17.13
C PRO A 408 25.58 31.75 -17.34
N LEU A 409 26.54 32.37 -18.03
CA LEU A 409 27.85 31.76 -18.27
C LEU A 409 28.64 31.63 -16.97
N ALA A 410 28.59 32.64 -16.10
CA ALA A 410 29.27 32.59 -14.81
C ALA A 410 28.62 31.55 -13.87
N LEU A 411 27.29 31.48 -13.85
CA LEU A 411 26.57 30.45 -13.11
C LEU A 411 26.87 29.05 -13.66
N GLY A 412 26.90 28.89 -14.98
CA GLY A 412 27.28 27.64 -15.63
C GLY A 412 28.67 27.16 -15.21
N ARG A 413 29.67 28.06 -15.18
CA ARG A 413 31.01 27.71 -14.68
C ARG A 413 31.02 27.25 -13.22
N ARG A 414 30.22 27.90 -12.37
CA ARG A 414 30.06 27.50 -10.95
C ARG A 414 29.40 26.14 -10.82
N VAL A 415 28.39 25.85 -11.64
CA VAL A 415 27.75 24.54 -11.76
C VAL A 415 28.78 23.48 -12.19
N ASP A 416 29.60 23.78 -13.20
CA ASP A 416 30.65 22.87 -13.69
C ASP A 416 31.75 22.63 -12.64
N GLU A 417 32.13 23.64 -11.87
CA GLU A 417 33.05 23.52 -10.73
C GLU A 417 32.48 22.65 -9.63
N TRP A 418 31.24 22.92 -9.21
CA TRP A 418 30.55 22.10 -8.22
C TRP A 418 30.41 20.64 -8.66
N HIS A 419 30.12 20.36 -9.94
CA HIS A 419 30.13 18.99 -10.45
C HIS A 419 31.51 18.34 -10.38
N ARG A 420 32.58 19.09 -10.66
CA ARG A 420 33.96 18.61 -10.50
C ARG A 420 34.30 18.32 -9.04
N GLU A 421 33.80 19.12 -8.10
CA GLU A 421 33.97 18.90 -6.65
C GLU A 421 33.21 17.67 -6.16
N LEU A 422 31.93 17.53 -6.51
CA LEU A 422 31.13 16.35 -6.20
C LEU A 422 31.80 15.06 -6.69
N ALA A 423 32.40 15.09 -7.89
CA ALA A 423 33.15 13.95 -8.41
C ALA A 423 34.40 13.61 -7.57
N ARG A 424 35.01 14.58 -6.88
CA ARG A 424 36.20 14.42 -6.03
C ARG A 424 35.85 13.99 -4.59
N GLU A 425 34.78 14.52 -4.00
CA GLU A 425 34.36 14.23 -2.61
C GLU A 425 33.95 12.78 -2.36
N THR A 426 33.57 12.06 -3.41
CA THR A 426 33.20 10.62 -3.40
C THR A 426 34.29 9.65 -2.94
N ARG A 427 35.46 10.13 -2.51
CA ARG A 427 36.53 9.32 -1.90
C ARG A 427 36.31 9.09 -0.38
N ARG A 428 35.21 9.58 0.19
CA ARG A 428 34.76 9.35 1.58
C ARG A 428 33.95 8.04 1.72
N PRO A 429 33.78 7.49 2.94
CA PRO A 429 33.18 6.17 3.14
C PRO A 429 31.79 6.03 2.49
N PRO A 430 31.45 4.83 1.98
CA PRO A 430 30.28 4.64 1.14
C PRO A 430 28.99 4.82 1.95
N LEU A 431 28.21 5.84 1.60
CA LEU A 431 26.80 5.89 1.95
C LEU A 431 26.08 4.84 1.09
N GLU A 432 25.67 3.74 1.70
CA GLU A 432 24.83 2.68 1.11
C GLU A 432 23.45 2.71 1.75
N TRP A 433 22.41 2.39 0.99
CA TRP A 433 21.04 2.35 1.47
C TRP A 433 20.29 1.10 1.00
N ALA A 434 19.21 0.79 1.72
CA ALA A 434 18.35 -0.34 1.39
C ALA A 434 17.70 -0.16 0.00
N PRO A 435 17.42 -1.26 -0.73
CA PRO A 435 16.67 -1.21 -1.99
C PRO A 435 15.31 -0.53 -1.81
N SER A 436 14.83 0.18 -2.84
CA SER A 436 13.52 0.85 -2.81
C SER A 436 12.31 -0.10 -2.83
N GLY A 437 12.54 -1.39 -3.06
CA GLY A 437 11.47 -2.40 -3.19
C GLY A 437 10.81 -2.43 -4.58
N ILE A 438 11.32 -1.66 -5.53
CA ILE A 438 10.99 -1.74 -6.96
C ILE A 438 11.97 -2.72 -7.62
N GLY A 439 11.50 -3.55 -8.55
CA GLY A 439 12.32 -4.52 -9.28
C GLY A 439 13.11 -3.89 -10.43
N GLY A 440 14.25 -4.49 -10.76
CA GLY A 440 14.97 -4.19 -11.99
C GLY A 440 14.28 -4.75 -13.22
N PHE A 441 14.78 -4.38 -14.41
CA PHE A 441 14.26 -4.86 -15.69
C PHE A 441 15.37 -5.49 -16.52
N ARG A 442 15.02 -6.54 -17.26
CA ARG A 442 15.86 -7.11 -18.32
C ARG A 442 14.98 -7.56 -19.48
N SER A 443 15.20 -7.01 -20.68
CA SER A 443 14.44 -7.45 -21.86
C SER A 443 14.94 -8.80 -22.37
N PRO A 444 14.11 -9.52 -23.16
CA PRO A 444 14.64 -10.50 -24.11
C PRO A 444 15.65 -9.83 -25.06
N PRO A 445 16.63 -10.58 -25.60
CA PRO A 445 17.51 -10.07 -26.64
C PRO A 445 16.68 -9.69 -27.87
N ALA A 446 16.80 -8.45 -28.33
CA ALA A 446 16.15 -7.96 -29.54
C ALA A 446 17.23 -7.70 -30.61
N PRO A 447 17.25 -8.44 -31.73
CA PRO A 447 18.14 -8.14 -32.84
C PRO A 447 17.74 -6.80 -33.48
N ASP A 448 18.73 -5.96 -33.79
CA ASP A 448 18.52 -4.79 -34.65
C ASP A 448 18.54 -5.17 -36.15
N GLU A 449 18.41 -4.16 -37.02
CA GLU A 449 18.41 -4.34 -38.48
C GLU A 449 19.72 -4.96 -39.02
N GLU A 450 20.81 -4.86 -38.25
CA GLU A 450 22.12 -5.43 -38.56
C GLU A 450 22.31 -6.84 -37.94
N GLY A 451 21.33 -7.34 -37.19
CA GLY A 451 21.35 -8.65 -36.55
C GLY A 451 22.09 -8.67 -35.20
N GLU A 452 22.46 -7.52 -34.63
CA GLU A 452 23.05 -7.42 -33.31
C GLU A 452 21.96 -7.51 -32.23
N ALA A 453 22.08 -8.49 -31.34
CA ALA A 453 21.12 -8.69 -30.27
C ALA A 453 21.45 -7.81 -29.06
N TRP A 454 20.52 -6.93 -28.70
CA TRP A 454 20.65 -6.04 -27.56
C TRP A 454 19.72 -6.42 -26.42
N VAL A 455 20.19 -6.26 -25.19
CA VAL A 455 19.40 -6.46 -23.97
C VAL A 455 19.29 -5.15 -23.21
N TRP A 456 18.06 -4.70 -22.97
CA TRP A 456 17.80 -3.50 -22.17
C TRP A 456 17.72 -3.86 -20.69
N THR A 457 18.45 -3.11 -19.87
CA THR A 457 18.55 -3.33 -18.42
C THR A 457 18.18 -2.07 -17.65
N VAL A 458 17.46 -2.24 -16.55
CA VAL A 458 17.19 -1.17 -15.57
C VAL A 458 17.65 -1.63 -14.20
N THR A 459 18.55 -0.87 -13.57
CA THR A 459 19.21 -1.25 -12.32
C THR A 459 19.21 -0.08 -11.33
N GLU A 460 18.85 -0.35 -10.07
CA GLU A 460 18.86 0.65 -9.00
C GLU A 460 20.29 1.00 -8.62
N LEU A 461 20.54 2.28 -8.37
CA LEU A 461 21.79 2.78 -7.82
C LEU A 461 21.62 2.97 -6.31
N ARG A 462 22.33 2.17 -5.51
CA ARG A 462 22.10 1.99 -4.07
C ARG A 462 23.21 2.58 -3.20
N THR A 463 24.21 3.17 -3.82
CA THR A 463 25.34 3.79 -3.14
C THR A 463 25.65 5.17 -3.70
N ALA A 464 26.23 6.04 -2.87
CA ALA A 464 26.73 7.33 -3.33
C ALA A 464 27.78 7.18 -4.45
N ALA A 465 28.60 6.13 -4.40
CA ALA A 465 29.59 5.82 -5.43
C ALA A 465 28.94 5.50 -6.78
N GLU A 466 27.86 4.71 -6.80
CA GLU A 466 27.10 4.41 -8.01
C GLU A 466 26.42 5.65 -8.61
N LEU A 467 25.81 6.50 -7.77
CA LEU A 467 25.22 7.77 -8.22
C LEU A 467 26.27 8.67 -8.86
N THR A 468 27.46 8.76 -8.28
CA THR A 468 28.55 9.56 -8.86
C THR A 468 29.08 8.94 -10.15
N ALA A 469 29.24 7.62 -10.21
CA ALA A 469 29.66 6.94 -11.43
C ALA A 469 28.64 7.15 -12.56
N GLU A 470 27.34 7.10 -12.23
CA GLU A 470 26.26 7.42 -13.16
C GLU A 470 26.31 8.88 -13.61
N GLY A 471 26.36 9.83 -12.66
CA GLY A 471 26.43 11.26 -12.96
C GLY A 471 27.64 11.64 -13.81
N LYS A 472 28.81 11.03 -13.56
CA LYS A 472 30.03 11.21 -14.37
C LYS A 472 29.86 10.66 -15.79
N ALA A 473 29.29 9.46 -15.93
CA ALA A 473 29.08 8.86 -17.25
C ALA A 473 28.01 9.63 -18.06
N MET A 474 26.99 10.13 -17.37
CA MET A 474 25.83 10.78 -17.95
C MET A 474 25.94 12.32 -17.99
N HIS A 475 27.01 12.90 -17.44
CA HIS A 475 27.23 14.36 -17.39
C HIS A 475 26.05 15.11 -16.74
N HIS A 476 25.57 14.62 -15.59
CA HIS A 476 24.53 15.29 -14.79
C HIS A 476 24.66 15.00 -13.28
N CYS A 477 23.84 15.67 -12.47
CA CYS A 477 24.09 15.96 -11.05
C CYS A 477 23.49 14.95 -10.06
N VAL A 478 23.29 13.70 -10.48
CA VAL A 478 22.49 12.75 -9.70
C VAL A 478 23.12 12.37 -8.35
N GLY A 479 24.43 12.59 -8.17
CA GLY A 479 25.11 12.43 -6.87
C GLY A 479 24.50 13.23 -5.72
N SER A 480 23.91 14.41 -6.02
CA SER A 480 23.26 15.26 -5.02
C SER A 480 22.01 14.63 -4.37
N TYR A 481 21.51 13.53 -4.95
CA TYR A 481 20.30 12.83 -4.50
C TYR A 481 20.58 11.77 -3.42
N ALA A 482 21.86 11.52 -3.07
CA ALA A 482 22.27 10.46 -2.14
C ALA A 482 21.53 10.50 -0.79
N ARG A 483 21.40 11.68 -0.16
CA ARG A 483 20.71 11.82 1.13
C ARG A 483 19.20 11.52 1.02
N SER A 484 18.55 11.89 -0.08
CA SER A 484 17.14 11.59 -0.30
C SER A 484 16.90 10.11 -0.62
N CYS A 485 17.86 9.47 -1.32
CA CYS A 485 17.84 8.02 -1.57
C CYS A 485 18.03 7.24 -0.26
N ALA A 486 18.97 7.68 0.59
CA ALA A 486 19.20 7.08 1.90
C ALA A 486 17.99 7.19 2.85
N LYS A 487 17.17 8.24 2.71
CA LYS A 487 15.89 8.38 3.43
C LYS A 487 14.75 7.56 2.84
N GLY A 488 14.95 6.87 1.72
CA GLY A 488 13.92 6.07 1.04
C GLY A 488 12.81 6.89 0.36
N GLN A 489 12.96 8.22 0.25
CA GLN A 489 11.94 9.09 -0.36
C GLN A 489 11.90 8.94 -1.89
N LYS A 490 13.06 8.72 -2.49
CA LYS A 490 13.25 8.56 -3.93
C LYS A 490 14.29 7.47 -4.20
N SER A 491 14.32 6.97 -5.42
CA SER A 491 15.34 6.06 -5.92
C SER A 491 15.81 6.51 -7.29
N ILE A 492 17.06 6.17 -7.63
CA ILE A 492 17.68 6.51 -8.91
C ILE A 492 18.04 5.21 -9.61
N TRP A 493 17.75 5.17 -10.91
CA TRP A 493 17.89 3.99 -11.73
C TRP A 493 18.72 4.30 -12.97
N SER A 494 19.61 3.38 -13.33
CA SER A 494 20.36 3.41 -14.59
C SER A 494 19.65 2.51 -15.58
N LEU A 495 19.09 3.10 -16.65
CA LEU A 495 18.59 2.39 -17.81
C LEU A 495 19.69 2.34 -18.87
N GLY A 496 20.06 1.13 -19.28
CA GLY A 496 21.15 0.88 -20.20
C GLY A 496 20.84 -0.23 -21.20
N VAL A 497 21.71 -0.36 -22.19
CA VAL A 497 21.68 -1.41 -23.20
C VAL A 497 22.97 -2.21 -23.13
N GLU A 498 22.84 -3.52 -23.09
CA GLU A 498 23.92 -4.50 -23.05
C GLU A 498 23.97 -5.22 -24.40
N ASP A 499 25.16 -5.33 -24.96
CA ASP A 499 25.42 -6.19 -26.12
C ASP A 499 25.35 -7.65 -25.68
N ALA A 500 24.45 -8.45 -26.28
CA ALA A 500 24.25 -9.84 -25.88
C ALA A 500 25.45 -10.76 -26.19
N ARG A 501 26.36 -10.36 -27.09
CA ARG A 501 27.56 -11.11 -27.44
C ARG A 501 28.75 -10.71 -26.57
N THR A 502 28.95 -9.42 -26.35
CA THR A 502 30.14 -8.91 -25.64
C THR A 502 29.90 -8.64 -24.15
N GLY A 503 28.64 -8.56 -23.71
CA GLY A 503 28.26 -8.16 -22.35
C GLY A 503 28.53 -6.68 -22.04
N LEU A 504 28.95 -5.89 -23.02
CA LEU A 504 29.30 -4.49 -22.80
C LEU A 504 28.04 -3.65 -22.57
N ARG A 505 27.86 -3.15 -21.34
CA ARG A 505 26.74 -2.28 -20.97
C ARG A 505 27.05 -0.80 -21.25
N ARG A 506 26.15 -0.15 -21.98
CA ARG A 506 26.14 1.31 -22.20
C ARG A 506 24.93 1.94 -21.52
N ARG A 507 25.15 3.03 -20.78
CA ARG A 507 24.09 3.81 -20.11
C ARG A 507 23.34 4.67 -21.13
N VAL A 508 22.03 4.79 -20.95
CA VAL A 508 21.15 5.52 -21.88
C VAL A 508 20.32 6.58 -21.15
N LEU A 509 19.65 6.23 -20.06
CA LEU A 509 18.92 7.18 -19.21
C LEU A 509 19.27 6.97 -17.73
N THR A 510 19.29 8.06 -16.99
CA THR A 510 19.15 8.04 -15.53
C THR A 510 17.74 8.44 -15.18
N VAL A 511 17.08 7.65 -14.35
CA VAL A 511 15.65 7.78 -14.03
C VAL A 511 15.49 7.99 -12.53
N GLU A 512 14.75 9.03 -12.16
CA GLU A 512 14.37 9.32 -10.77
C GLU A 512 12.93 8.88 -10.53
N VAL A 513 12.74 8.09 -9.47
CA VAL A 513 11.44 7.61 -9.02
C VAL A 513 11.14 8.17 -7.64
N HIS A 514 9.94 8.72 -7.46
CA HIS A 514 9.39 9.01 -6.14
C HIS A 514 8.80 7.71 -5.57
N ASN A 515 9.44 7.13 -4.55
CA ASN A 515 9.18 5.75 -4.11
C ASN A 515 7.73 5.54 -3.65
N ALA A 516 7.25 6.41 -2.75
CA ALA A 516 5.91 6.29 -2.18
C ALA A 516 4.79 6.39 -3.24
N ARG A 517 4.98 7.26 -4.25
CA ARG A 517 4.02 7.48 -5.34
C ARG A 517 4.22 6.51 -6.51
N ARG A 518 5.25 5.64 -6.48
CA ARG A 518 5.68 4.82 -7.63
C ARG A 518 5.69 5.64 -8.94
N LEU A 519 6.16 6.88 -8.88
CA LEU A 519 6.11 7.85 -9.98
C LEU A 519 7.52 8.14 -10.50
N VAL A 520 7.75 7.89 -11.78
CA VAL A 520 8.92 8.43 -12.50
C VAL A 520 8.70 9.93 -12.68
N VAL A 521 9.44 10.72 -11.93
CA VAL A 521 9.36 12.19 -11.93
C VAL A 521 10.36 12.81 -12.90
N GLN A 522 11.41 12.08 -13.27
CA GLN A 522 12.42 12.55 -14.20
C GLN A 522 13.11 11.37 -14.90
N ALA A 523 13.39 11.51 -16.20
CA ALA A 523 14.28 10.63 -16.95
C ALA A 523 15.18 11.49 -17.85
N ARG A 524 16.50 11.35 -17.72
CA ARG A 524 17.47 12.19 -18.43
C ARG A 524 18.57 11.36 -19.07
N GLY A 525 18.82 11.63 -20.35
CA GLY A 525 19.96 11.10 -21.08
C GLY A 525 21.24 11.88 -20.77
N ARG A 526 22.31 11.54 -21.49
CA ARG A 526 23.62 12.20 -21.33
C ARG A 526 23.49 13.72 -21.55
N CYS A 527 24.09 14.52 -20.66
CA CYS A 527 23.99 15.98 -20.62
C CYS A 527 22.54 16.49 -20.45
N ASN A 528 21.74 15.85 -19.60
CA ASN A 528 20.33 16.19 -19.33
C ASN A 528 19.39 16.19 -20.53
N LYS A 529 19.76 15.51 -21.62
CA LYS A 529 18.90 15.41 -22.81
C LYS A 529 17.58 14.72 -22.48
N ALA A 530 16.50 15.28 -22.99
CA ALA A 530 15.18 14.68 -22.81
C ALA A 530 15.05 13.38 -23.64
N PRO A 531 14.35 12.37 -23.11
CA PRO A 531 13.99 11.19 -23.89
C PRO A 531 13.12 11.61 -25.08
N GLY A 532 13.50 11.24 -26.31
CA GLY A 532 12.75 11.58 -27.52
C GLY A 532 13.14 12.89 -28.23
N ASP A 533 14.28 13.51 -27.89
CA ASP A 533 14.87 14.57 -28.72
C ASP A 533 15.06 14.07 -30.17
N ARG A 534 14.59 14.82 -31.18
CA ARG A 534 14.72 14.44 -32.60
C ARG A 534 16.17 14.33 -33.08
N ARG A 535 17.12 14.93 -32.34
CA ARG A 535 18.57 14.83 -32.57
C ARG A 535 19.23 13.74 -31.71
N ALA A 536 18.43 12.92 -31.03
CA ALA A 536 18.92 11.83 -30.19
C ALA A 536 19.55 10.70 -31.01
N SER A 537 20.48 9.97 -30.39
CA SER A 537 20.93 8.69 -30.95
C SER A 537 19.76 7.70 -31.00
N ALA A 538 19.80 6.74 -31.94
CA ALA A 538 18.76 5.71 -32.08
C ALA A 538 18.41 5.02 -30.74
N ARG A 539 19.43 4.78 -29.90
CA ARG A 539 19.28 4.20 -28.56
C ARG A 539 18.51 5.13 -27.60
N LEU A 540 18.83 6.43 -27.56
CA LEU A 540 18.09 7.38 -26.75
C LEU A 540 16.65 7.58 -27.26
N GLY A 541 16.42 7.42 -28.57
CA GLY A 541 15.09 7.39 -29.18
C GLY A 541 14.25 6.16 -28.83
N ALA A 542 14.88 4.98 -28.64
CA ALA A 542 14.21 3.75 -28.21
C ALA A 542 13.97 3.67 -26.69
N ALA A 543 14.72 4.44 -25.89
CA ALA A 543 14.64 4.41 -24.43
C ALA A 543 13.23 4.65 -23.83
N PRO A 544 12.37 5.55 -24.37
CA PRO A 544 11.00 5.72 -23.89
C PRO A 544 10.16 4.44 -23.92
N HIS A 545 10.36 3.59 -24.94
CA HIS A 545 9.66 2.31 -25.04
C HIS A 545 10.01 1.40 -23.85
N TRP A 546 11.30 1.25 -23.55
CA TRP A 546 11.78 0.39 -22.48
C TRP A 546 11.51 0.94 -21.10
N LEU A 547 11.58 2.26 -20.92
CA LEU A 547 11.13 2.94 -19.71
C LEU A 547 9.65 2.63 -19.44
N ALA A 548 8.79 2.70 -20.48
CA ALA A 548 7.38 2.37 -20.35
C ALA A 548 7.13 0.87 -20.07
N GLN A 549 7.95 -0.04 -20.61
CA GLN A 549 7.87 -1.47 -20.31
C GLN A 549 8.22 -1.75 -18.84
N TRP A 550 9.35 -1.22 -18.36
CA TRP A 550 9.74 -1.35 -16.96
C TRP A 550 8.72 -0.74 -16.01
N ALA A 551 8.23 0.47 -16.33
CA ALA A 551 7.19 1.13 -15.55
C ALA A 551 5.93 0.26 -15.46
N ARG A 552 5.49 -0.36 -16.56
CA ARG A 552 4.36 -1.32 -16.52
C ARG A 552 4.64 -2.55 -15.67
N GLN A 553 5.84 -3.15 -15.79
CA GLN A 553 6.22 -4.33 -15.01
C GLN A 553 6.14 -4.07 -13.50
N GLU A 554 6.65 -2.92 -13.07
CA GLU A 554 6.81 -2.58 -11.66
C GLU A 554 5.65 -1.74 -11.09
N GLY A 555 4.59 -1.53 -11.88
CA GLY A 555 3.45 -0.72 -11.48
C GLY A 555 3.81 0.74 -11.20
N LEU A 556 4.72 1.31 -12.00
CA LEU A 556 5.11 2.71 -11.97
C LEU A 556 4.32 3.53 -12.99
N THR A 557 4.08 4.79 -12.65
CA THR A 557 3.59 5.81 -13.58
C THR A 557 4.75 6.64 -14.10
N VAL A 558 4.71 7.06 -15.36
CA VAL A 558 5.61 8.09 -15.90
C VAL A 558 4.88 9.43 -15.96
N ALA A 559 5.45 10.46 -15.33
CA ALA A 559 4.85 11.79 -15.34
C ALA A 559 4.82 12.36 -16.77
N THR A 560 3.77 13.13 -17.11
CA THR A 560 3.50 13.57 -18.50
C THR A 560 4.48 14.59 -19.06
N TYR A 561 5.28 15.22 -18.21
CA TYR A 561 6.33 16.18 -18.56
C TYR A 561 7.72 15.54 -18.66
N VAL A 562 7.84 14.24 -18.37
CA VAL A 562 9.03 13.40 -18.59
C VAL A 562 9.05 12.96 -20.04
#